data_AF-A0A814ZGC8-F1
#
_entry.id   AF-A0A814ZGC8-F1
#
_cell.length_a   1.000
_cell.length_b   1.000
_cell.length_c   1.000
_cell.angle_alpha   90.00
_cell.angle_beta   90.00
_cell.angle_gamma   90.00
#
_symmetry.space_group_name_H-M   'P 1'
#
loop_
_entity.id
_entity.type
_entity.pdbx_description
1 polymer ?
#
loop_
_entity_poly.entity_id
_entity_poly.type
_entity_poly.pdbx_seq_one_letter_code
_entity_poly.pdbx_strand_id
1 'polypeptide(L)'
;MNLACVLCHMTLEEALAAATINSAAALGISDKYGSIEVGKKADLIICRCPSWEHIIYQFGDHTHLIRHVIKHGTIVYTKTG
;
A
#
# COMPACT_ATOMS: atom_id res chain seq x y z
N MET A 1 -0.99 6.22 6.47
CA MET A 1 0.40 5.93 6.90
C MET A 1 1.09 7.15 7.48
N ASN A 2 1.10 8.32 6.82
CA ASN A 2 1.70 9.56 7.35
C ASN A 2 1.37 9.83 8.83
N LEU A 3 0.07 9.85 9.14
CA LEU A 3 -0.42 10.13 10.49
C LEU A 3 0.06 9.11 11.54
N ALA A 4 0.27 7.85 11.15
CA ALA A 4 0.81 6.81 12.03
C ALA A 4 2.30 7.06 12.34
N CYS A 5 3.07 7.58 11.37
CA CYS A 5 4.46 7.98 11.61
C CYS A 5 4.52 9.20 12.54
N VAL A 6 3.68 10.21 12.29
CA VAL A 6 3.71 11.49 13.02
C VAL A 6 3.14 11.37 14.44
N LEU A 7 1.99 10.73 14.62
CA LEU A 7 1.28 10.68 15.90
C LEU A 7 1.59 9.44 16.73
N CYS A 8 1.99 8.34 16.10
CA CYS A 8 2.26 7.07 16.78
C CYS A 8 3.75 6.70 16.76
N HIS A 9 4.62 7.60 16.25
CA HIS A 9 6.07 7.43 16.19
C HIS A 9 6.54 6.15 15.48
N MET A 10 5.74 5.65 14.53
CA MET A 10 6.12 4.50 13.71
C MET A 10 7.19 4.92 12.68
N THR A 11 8.13 4.03 12.42
CA THR A 11 8.99 4.10 11.22
C THR A 11 8.17 3.94 9.94
N LEU A 12 8.75 4.29 8.80
CA LEU A 12 8.08 4.19 7.50
C LEU A 12 7.76 2.72 7.18
N GLU A 13 8.70 1.83 7.51
CA GLU A 13 8.61 0.38 7.30
C GLU A 13 7.50 -0.22 8.18
N GLU A 14 7.44 0.18 9.45
CA GLU A 14 6.36 -0.25 10.36
C GLU A 14 5.00 0.24 9.87
N ALA A 15 4.89 1.50 9.42
CA ALA A 15 3.63 2.03 8.91
C ALA A 15 3.17 1.33 7.62
N LEU A 16 4.12 0.95 6.75
CA LEU A 16 3.84 0.16 5.55
C LEU A 16 3.39 -1.26 5.91
N ALA A 17 4.10 -1.94 6.81
CA ALA A 17 3.74 -3.27 7.28
C ALA A 17 2.37 -3.27 7.97
N ALA A 18 2.09 -2.25 8.79
CA ALA A 18 0.80 -2.01 9.43
C ALA A 18 -0.33 -1.93 8.39
N ALA A 19 -0.15 -1.15 7.32
CA ALA A 19 -1.14 -0.94 6.27
C ALA A 19 -1.27 -2.10 5.27
N THR A 20 -0.47 -3.15 5.39
CA THR A 20 -0.43 -4.28 4.45
C THR A 20 -0.55 -5.62 5.18
N ILE A 21 0.56 -6.27 5.50
CA ILE A 21 0.59 -7.64 6.04
C ILE A 21 -0.03 -7.73 7.43
N ASN A 22 0.21 -6.74 8.29
CA ASN A 22 -0.34 -6.75 9.64
C ASN A 22 -1.86 -6.47 9.63
N SER A 23 -2.35 -5.65 8.70
CA SER A 23 -3.80 -5.48 8.48
C SER A 23 -4.45 -6.79 8.03
N ALA A 24 -3.81 -7.53 7.13
CA ALA A 24 -4.30 -8.85 6.70
C ALA A 24 -4.26 -9.87 7.85
N ALA A 25 -3.21 -9.85 8.67
CA ALA A 25 -3.07 -10.72 9.84
C ALA A 25 -4.12 -10.43 10.91
N ALA A 26 -4.41 -9.15 11.17
CA ALA A 26 -5.46 -8.73 12.10
C ALA A 26 -6.86 -9.23 11.71
N LEU A 27 -7.08 -9.45 10.40
CA LEU A 27 -8.31 -10.02 9.85
C LEU A 27 -8.26 -11.56 9.68
N GLY A 28 -7.15 -12.21 10.02
CA GLY A 28 -6.98 -13.66 9.86
C GLY A 28 -6.88 -14.14 8.41
N ILE A 29 -6.44 -13.27 7.49
CA ILE A 29 -6.37 -13.54 6.03
C ILE A 29 -4.97 -13.30 5.43
N SER A 30 -3.93 -13.23 6.26
CA SER A 30 -2.54 -12.98 5.84
C SER A 30 -1.93 -14.11 5.02
N ASP A 31 -2.53 -15.30 5.04
CA ASP A 31 -2.21 -16.42 4.15
C ASP A 31 -2.53 -16.10 2.68
N LYS A 32 -3.46 -15.17 2.43
CA LYS A 32 -3.96 -14.82 1.10
C LYS A 32 -3.74 -13.36 0.70
N TYR A 33 -3.54 -12.44 1.65
CA TYR A 33 -3.50 -10.99 1.38
C TYR A 33 -2.35 -10.28 2.10
N GLY A 34 -2.13 -9.01 1.72
CA GLY A 34 -1.27 -8.08 2.46
C GLY A 34 0.22 -8.17 2.15
N SER A 35 0.64 -8.99 1.18
CA SER A 35 2.05 -9.19 0.81
C SER A 35 2.16 -9.72 -0.61
N ILE A 36 3.33 -9.54 -1.23
CA ILE A 36 3.62 -9.99 -2.60
C ILE A 36 4.36 -11.32 -2.52
N GLU A 37 3.60 -12.41 -2.56
CA GLU A 37 4.13 -13.78 -2.45
C GLU A 37 3.35 -14.71 -3.38
N VAL A 38 4.00 -15.78 -3.84
CA VAL A 38 3.36 -16.81 -4.68
C VAL A 38 2.17 -17.42 -3.92
N GLY A 39 1.01 -17.51 -4.58
CA GLY A 39 -0.21 -18.06 -4.01
C GLY A 39 -1.13 -17.03 -3.32
N LYS A 40 -0.63 -15.81 -3.05
CA LYS A 40 -1.45 -14.72 -2.51
C LYS A 40 -2.20 -13.97 -3.62
N LYS A 41 -3.23 -13.21 -3.23
CA LYS A 41 -4.00 -12.40 -4.16
C LYS A 41 -3.15 -11.26 -4.70
N ALA A 42 -3.21 -11.07 -6.02
CA ALA A 42 -2.57 -9.97 -6.74
C ALA A 42 -3.34 -8.65 -6.52
N ASP A 43 -3.30 -8.17 -5.29
CA ASP A 43 -3.85 -6.89 -4.85
C ASP A 43 -2.68 -5.92 -4.67
N LEU A 44 -2.47 -5.05 -5.65
CA LEU A 44 -1.26 -4.24 -5.79
C LEU A 44 -1.61 -2.80 -6.14
N ILE A 45 -0.68 -1.90 -5.83
CA ILE A 45 -0.67 -0.55 -6.39
C ILE A 45 0.64 -0.36 -7.15
N ILE A 46 0.56 0.34 -8.29
CA ILE A 46 1.74 0.78 -9.04
C ILE A 46 1.86 2.29 -8.85
N CYS A 47 2.99 2.74 -8.32
CA CYS A 47 3.22 4.14 -8.01
C CYS A 47 4.17 4.80 -9.03
N ARG A 48 3.95 6.07 -9.34
CA ARG A 48 4.80 6.92 -10.18
C ARG A 48 5.68 7.79 -9.29
N CYS A 49 6.59 7.17 -8.57
CA CYS A 49 7.54 7.85 -7.70
C CYS A 49 8.90 7.13 -7.74
N PRO A 50 10.01 7.83 -7.43
CA PRO A 50 11.34 7.24 -7.44
C PRO A 50 11.56 6.26 -6.29
N SER A 51 10.82 6.43 -5.19
CA SER A 51 10.91 5.57 -4.01
C SER A 51 9.56 5.46 -3.31
N TRP A 52 9.33 4.35 -2.59
CA TRP A 52 8.05 3.98 -2.01
C TRP A 52 7.62 4.89 -0.85
N GLU A 53 8.58 5.51 -0.15
CA GLU A 53 8.37 6.40 0.99
C GLU A 53 7.53 7.63 0.62
N HIS A 54 7.54 8.02 -0.66
CA HIS A 54 6.71 9.11 -1.18
C HIS A 54 5.21 8.86 -0.94
N ILE A 55 4.77 7.60 -0.88
CA ILE A 55 3.39 7.24 -0.54
C ILE A 55 3.04 7.69 0.89
N ILE A 56 4.02 7.72 1.79
CA ILE A 56 3.86 8.10 3.20
C ILE A 56 4.06 9.60 3.40
N TYR A 57 5.00 10.23 2.69
CA TYR A 57 5.32 11.65 2.90
C TYR A 57 4.21 12.60 2.45
N GLN A 58 3.50 12.30 1.37
CA GLN A 58 2.43 13.19 0.92
C GLN A 58 1.21 13.02 1.84
N PHE A 59 0.72 14.11 2.41
CA PHE A 59 -0.53 14.11 3.17
C PHE A 59 -1.56 14.90 2.36
N GLY A 60 -2.66 14.25 1.97
CA GLY A 60 -3.80 14.90 1.31
C GLY A 60 -3.83 14.81 -0.22
N ASP A 61 -2.70 14.67 -0.91
CA ASP A 61 -2.66 14.44 -2.36
C ASP A 61 -1.79 13.24 -2.72
N HIS A 62 -2.43 12.09 -2.94
CA HIS A 62 -1.79 10.89 -3.48
C HIS A 62 -2.23 10.60 -4.92
N THR A 63 -3.07 11.47 -5.49
CA THR A 63 -3.76 11.19 -6.75
C THR A 63 -2.83 11.20 -7.96
N HIS A 64 -1.67 11.84 -7.81
CA HIS A 64 -0.59 11.83 -8.80
C HIS A 64 0.41 10.70 -8.59
N LEU A 65 0.46 10.11 -7.38
CA LEU A 65 1.41 9.05 -7.05
C LEU A 65 0.90 7.67 -7.49
N ILE A 66 -0.38 7.35 -7.28
CA ILE A 66 -0.92 6.03 -7.64
C ILE A 66 -1.29 6.02 -9.13
N ARG A 67 -0.53 5.27 -9.92
CA ARG A 67 -0.76 5.12 -11.38
C ARG A 67 -1.79 4.03 -11.67
N HIS A 68 -1.67 2.87 -11.03
CA HIS A 68 -2.61 1.76 -11.21
C HIS A 68 -3.01 1.16 -9.86
N VAL A 69 -4.26 0.70 -9.77
CA VAL A 69 -4.71 -0.20 -8.71
C VAL A 69 -5.11 -1.52 -9.37
N ILE A 70 -4.54 -2.60 -8.85
CA ILE A 70 -4.77 -3.97 -9.32
C ILE A 70 -5.48 -4.71 -8.20
N LYS A 71 -6.59 -5.37 -8.51
CA LYS A 71 -7.33 -6.24 -7.60
C LYS A 71 -7.53 -7.60 -8.25
N HIS A 72 -7.14 -8.66 -7.53
CA HIS A 72 -7.19 -10.04 -8.01
C HIS A 72 -6.57 -10.23 -9.41
N GLY A 73 -5.52 -9.49 -9.72
CA GLY A 73 -4.83 -9.54 -11.02
C GLY A 73 -5.44 -8.67 -12.13
N THR A 74 -6.55 -7.98 -11.87
CA THR A 74 -7.21 -7.09 -12.82
C THR A 74 -6.93 -5.63 -12.48
N ILE A 75 -6.55 -4.83 -13.46
CA ILE A 75 -6.41 -3.37 -13.29
C ILE A 75 -7.82 -2.78 -13.14
N VAL A 76 -8.15 -2.29 -11.94
CA VAL A 76 -9.44 -1.67 -11.62
C VAL A 76 -9.39 -0.15 -11.62
N TYR A 77 -8.19 0.43 -11.61
CA TYR A 77 -7.96 1.86 -11.73
C TYR A 77 -6.70 2.12 -12.53
N THR A 78 -6.76 3.11 -13.42
CA THR A 78 -5.60 3.70 -14.09
C THR A 78 -5.75 5.21 -14.06
N LYS A 79 -4.74 5.90 -13.55
CA LYS A 79 -4.64 7.34 -13.67
C LYS A 79 -4.36 7.71 -15.13
N THR A 80 -5.29 8.42 -15.74
CA THR A 80 -5.11 9.08 -17.04
C THR A 80 -4.69 10.53 -16.80
N GLY A 81 -3.54 10.92 -17.37
CA GLY A 81 -2.92 12.25 -17.17
C GLY A 81 -1.82 12.26 -16.12
#